data_AF-A0AAU9NC13-F1
#
_entry.id   AF-A0AAU9NC13-F1
#
_cell.length_a   1.000
_cell.length_b   1.000
_cell.length_c   1.000
_cell.angle_alpha   90.00
_cell.angle_beta   90.00
_cell.angle_gamma   90.00
#
_symmetry.space_group_name_H-M   'P 1'
#
loop_
_entity.id
_entity.type
_entity.pdbx_description
1 polymer ?
#
loop_
_entity_poly.entity_id
_entity_poly.type
_entity_poly.pdbx_seq_one_letter_code
_entity_poly.pdbx_strand_id
1 'polypeptide(L)'
;MSIVNVDISLLSMFNTDLEVDDKFPPEVEAFRQKILQSECFLFASPEYNYTVTEPLKNAIDWASRLPNMFADKVAAIVSVRGGFGGGLAQYSLRQDSSI
;
A
#
# COMPACT_ATOMS: atom_id res chain seq x y z
N MET A 1 18.58 -10.46 -5.75
CA MET A 1 17.70 -9.30 -5.53
C MET A 1 16.87 -9.09 -6.80
N SER A 2 15.56 -9.32 -6.73
CA SER A 2 14.62 -9.14 -7.84
C SER A 2 13.56 -8.12 -7.45
N ILE A 3 13.16 -7.27 -8.40
CA ILE A 3 12.06 -6.32 -8.21
C ILE A 3 10.81 -6.95 -8.81
N VAL A 4 9.74 -7.01 -8.02
CA VAL A 4 8.41 -7.47 -8.47
C VAL A 4 7.47 -6.27 -8.42
N ASN A 5 6.79 -6.01 -9.54
CA ASN A 5 5.73 -5.02 -9.57
C ASN A 5 4.44 -5.64 -9.00
N VAL A 6 3.79 -4.93 -8.08
CA VAL A 6 2.51 -5.32 -7.49
C VAL A 6 1.42 -4.46 -8.12
N ASP A 7 0.60 -5.10 -8.96
CA ASP A 7 -0.57 -4.44 -9.55
C ASP A 7 -1.67 -4.25 -8.50
N ILE A 8 -2.11 -3.01 -8.34
CA ILE A 8 -3.16 -2.58 -7.40
C ILE A 8 -4.42 -2.09 -8.10
N SER A 9 -4.47 -2.13 -9.44
CA SER A 9 -5.59 -1.59 -10.23
C SER A 9 -6.88 -2.40 -10.12
N LEU A 10 -6.75 -3.69 -9.78
CA LEU A 10 -7.87 -4.61 -9.65
C LEU A 10 -8.43 -4.68 -8.22
N LEU A 11 -7.81 -4.00 -7.25
CA LEU A 11 -8.28 -4.04 -5.87
C LEU A 11 -9.63 -3.34 -5.75
N SER A 12 -10.61 -4.05 -5.20
CA SER A 12 -11.87 -3.44 -4.79
C SER A 12 -11.60 -2.32 -3.78
N MET A 13 -12.51 -1.34 -3.73
CA MET A 13 -12.45 -0.32 -2.68
C MET A 13 -12.52 -1.00 -1.31
N PHE A 14 -11.70 -0.52 -0.38
CA PHE A 14 -11.60 -1.03 0.97
C PHE A 14 -12.98 -1.00 1.62
N ASN A 15 -13.43 -2.17 2.05
CA ASN A 15 -14.72 -2.34 2.70
C ASN A 15 -14.65 -3.56 3.62
N THR A 16 -14.79 -3.33 4.92
CA THR A 16 -14.76 -4.39 5.94
C THR A 16 -15.91 -5.39 5.79
N ASP A 17 -17.01 -5.03 5.12
CA ASP A 17 -18.11 -5.96 4.87
C ASP A 17 -17.74 -7.07 3.87
N LEU A 18 -16.64 -6.90 3.13
CA LEU A 18 -16.09 -7.93 2.23
C LEU A 18 -15.21 -8.94 2.98
N GLU A 19 -14.91 -8.70 4.26
CA GLU A 19 -14.21 -9.63 5.15
C GLU A 19 -15.22 -10.66 5.69
N VAL A 20 -15.19 -11.88 5.17
CA VAL A 20 -16.13 -12.96 5.53
C VAL A 20 -15.33 -14.17 5.98
N ASP A 21 -15.63 -14.70 7.17
CA ASP A 21 -14.93 -15.87 7.74
C ASP A 21 -13.40 -15.73 7.73
N ASP A 22 -12.88 -14.55 8.12
CA ASP A 22 -11.47 -14.18 8.11
C ASP A 22 -10.78 -14.28 6.73
N LYS A 23 -11.55 -14.14 5.65
CA LYS A 23 -11.03 -14.11 4.27
C LYS A 23 -11.38 -12.82 3.58
N PHE A 24 -10.50 -12.43 2.65
CA PHE A 24 -10.67 -11.25 1.80
C PHE A 24 -11.11 -11.66 0.38
N PRO A 25 -11.55 -10.70 -0.46
CA PRO A 25 -11.78 -10.94 -1.87
C PRO A 25 -10.55 -11.59 -2.55
N PRO A 26 -10.73 -12.48 -3.55
CA PRO A 26 -9.62 -13.23 -4.15
C PRO A 26 -8.46 -12.37 -4.66
N GLU A 27 -8.76 -11.20 -5.23
CA GLU A 27 -7.78 -10.21 -5.68
C GLU A 27 -6.99 -9.60 -4.52
N VAL A 28 -7.64 -9.36 -3.39
CA VAL A 28 -7.01 -8.85 -2.17
C VAL A 28 -6.13 -9.92 -1.54
N GLU A 29 -6.57 -11.17 -1.50
CA GLU A 29 -5.75 -12.30 -1.02
C GLU A 29 -4.49 -12.48 -1.88
N ALA A 30 -4.64 -12.51 -3.21
CA ALA A 30 -3.51 -12.63 -4.12
C ALA A 30 -2.51 -11.48 -3.96
N PHE A 31 -3.01 -10.27 -3.74
CA PHE A 31 -2.20 -9.09 -3.43
C PHE A 31 -1.48 -9.22 -2.07
N ARG A 32 -2.18 -9.58 -1.00
CA ARG A 32 -1.62 -9.77 0.34
C ARG A 32 -0.53 -10.85 0.35
N GLN A 33 -0.71 -11.94 -0.39
CA GLN A 33 0.31 -12.98 -0.52
C GLN A 33 1.60 -12.49 -1.19
N LYS A 34 1.51 -11.62 -2.21
CA LYS A 34 2.71 -11.01 -2.82
C LYS A 34 3.46 -10.13 -1.84
N ILE A 35 2.74 -9.37 -1.01
CA ILE A 35 3.35 -8.54 0.03
C ILE A 35 4.00 -9.42 1.09
N LEU A 36 3.34 -10.49 1.52
CA LEU A 36 3.87 -11.44 2.50
C LEU A 36 5.22 -12.03 2.06
N GLN A 37 5.35 -12.39 0.77
CA GLN A 37 6.57 -12.97 0.19
C GLN A 37 7.71 -11.96 -0.02
N SER A 38 7.43 -10.66 0.09
CA SER A 38 8.42 -9.61 -0.13
C SER A 38 9.14 -9.24 1.16
N GLU A 39 10.47 -9.05 1.09
CA GLU A 39 11.31 -8.67 2.24
C GLU A 39 11.36 -7.15 2.46
N CYS A 40 11.25 -6.37 1.38
CA CYS A 40 11.30 -4.92 1.40
C CYS A 40 10.28 -4.32 0.42
N PHE A 41 9.89 -3.07 0.65
CA PHE A 41 8.94 -2.34 -0.17
C PHE A 41 9.48 -1.02 -0.69
N LEU A 42 9.05 -0.66 -1.90
CA LEU A 42 9.23 0.67 -2.46
C LEU A 42 7.85 1.21 -2.84
N PHE A 43 7.34 2.17 -2.07
CA PHE A 43 6.11 2.86 -2.39
C PHE A 43 6.39 3.99 -3.38
N ALA A 44 5.71 3.97 -4.52
CA ALA A 44 5.83 4.98 -5.56
C ALA A 44 4.44 5.56 -5.88
N SER A 45 4.23 6.83 -5.57
CA SER A 45 2.98 7.54 -5.84
C SER A 45 3.25 9.01 -6.14
N PRO A 46 2.60 9.62 -7.13
CA PRO A 46 2.58 11.07 -7.20
C PRO A 46 1.93 11.65 -5.93
N GLU A 47 2.20 12.91 -5.63
CA GLU A 47 1.47 13.62 -4.58
C GLU A 47 0.15 14.14 -5.13
N TYR A 48 -0.95 13.65 -4.56
CA TYR A 48 -2.31 14.06 -4.88
C TYR A 48 -2.93 14.69 -3.64
N ASN A 49 -3.32 15.97 -3.73
CA ASN A 49 -3.89 16.73 -2.61
C ASN A 49 -3.09 16.62 -1.29
N TYR A 50 -1.77 16.76 -1.39
CA TYR A 50 -0.82 16.70 -0.26
C TYR A 50 -0.66 15.33 0.41
N THR A 51 -1.12 14.25 -0.22
CA THR A 51 -0.94 12.88 0.25
C THR A 51 -0.68 11.91 -0.92
N VAL A 52 -0.62 10.61 -0.65
CA VAL A 52 -0.54 9.56 -1.67
C VAL A 52 -1.86 9.40 -2.42
N THR A 53 -1.83 8.81 -3.60
CA THR A 53 -3.06 8.56 -4.38
C THR A 53 -3.98 7.57 -3.68
N GLU A 54 -5.28 7.70 -3.94
CA GLU A 54 -6.34 6.86 -3.38
C GLU A 54 -6.13 5.36 -3.65
N PRO A 55 -5.73 4.90 -4.86
CA PRO A 55 -5.44 3.49 -5.09
C PRO A 55 -4.30 2.94 -4.22
N LEU A 56 -3.24 3.73 -3.99
CA LEU A 56 -2.13 3.30 -3.13
C LEU A 56 -2.60 3.21 -1.67
N LYS A 57 -3.35 4.20 -1.19
CA LYS A 57 -3.90 4.16 0.17
C LYS A 57 -4.84 2.97 0.37
N ASN A 58 -5.70 2.70 -0.61
CA ASN A 58 -6.58 1.54 -0.62
C ASN A 58 -5.81 0.21 -0.53
N ALA A 59 -4.71 0.09 -1.28
CA ALA A 59 -3.84 -1.08 -1.23
C ALA A 59 -3.19 -1.27 0.15
N ILE A 60 -2.75 -0.17 0.78
CA ILE A 60 -2.19 -0.19 2.14
C ILE A 60 -3.25 -0.63 3.15
N ASP A 61 -4.47 -0.11 3.05
CA ASP A 61 -5.58 -0.46 3.96
C ASP A 61 -5.94 -1.95 3.88
N TRP A 62 -5.95 -2.51 2.67
CA TRP A 62 -6.15 -3.95 2.50
C TRP A 62 -5.01 -4.79 3.07
N ALA A 63 -3.76 -4.35 2.95
CA ALA A 63 -2.60 -5.08 3.45
C ALA A 63 -2.38 -4.93 4.97
N SER A 64 -2.92 -3.87 5.58
CA SER A 64 -2.81 -3.61 7.01
C SER A 64 -3.81 -4.38 7.86
N ARG A 65 -4.90 -4.90 7.25
CA ARG A 65 -5.85 -5.83 7.91
C ARG A 65 -5.10 -7.01 8.52
N LEU A 66 -5.50 -7.42 9.72
CA LEU A 66 -4.80 -8.46 10.48
C LEU A 66 -4.72 -9.78 9.70
N PRO A 67 -3.55 -10.43 9.63
CA PRO A 67 -2.25 -9.93 10.10
C PRO A 67 -1.72 -8.79 9.20
N ASN A 68 -1.08 -7.76 9.79
CA ASN A 68 -0.48 -6.67 9.01
C ASN A 68 0.70 -7.22 8.17
N MET A 69 0.58 -7.13 6.85
CA MET A 69 1.55 -7.69 5.91
C MET A 69 2.85 -6.89 5.79
N PHE A 70 2.87 -5.64 6.28
CA PHE A 70 4.03 -4.76 6.30
C PHE A 70 4.84 -4.83 7.59
N ALA A 71 4.32 -5.47 8.64
CA ALA A 71 4.96 -5.52 9.94
C ALA A 71 6.40 -6.07 9.83
N ASP A 72 7.33 -5.40 10.52
CA ASP A 72 8.76 -5.73 10.61
C ASP A 72 9.54 -5.72 9.28
N LYS A 73 8.98 -5.11 8.22
CA LYS A 73 9.62 -5.03 6.90
C LYS A 73 10.10 -3.63 6.57
N VAL A 74 11.21 -3.55 5.83
CA VAL A 74 11.81 -2.27 5.44
C VAL A 74 11.05 -1.66 4.26
N ALA A 75 10.74 -0.38 4.35
CA ALA A 75 10.09 0.37 3.27
C ALA A 75 10.86 1.64 2.87
N ALA A 76 10.80 1.96 1.58
CA ALA A 76 11.24 3.22 1.00
C ALA A 76 10.08 3.89 0.26
N ILE A 77 10.14 5.22 0.09
CA ILE A 77 9.08 6.01 -0.52
C ILE A 77 9.68 6.94 -1.57
N VAL A 78 9.08 6.96 -2.76
CA VAL A 78 9.37 7.91 -3.83
C VAL A 78 8.07 8.59 -4.23
N SER A 79 8.10 9.91 -4.33
CA SER A 79 6.98 10.70 -4.79
C SER A 79 7.44 11.83 -5.68
N VAL A 80 6.54 12.31 -6.54
CA VAL A 80 6.78 13.44 -7.44
C VAL A 80 5.51 14.28 -7.60
N ARG A 81 5.72 15.59 -7.71
CA ARG A 81 4.73 16.61 -8.07
C ARG A 81 5.47 17.80 -8.68
N GLY A 82 4.77 18.66 -9.41
CA GLY A 82 5.28 19.98 -9.73
C GLY A 82 5.63 20.79 -8.47
N GLY A 83 6.67 21.63 -8.54
CA GLY A 83 7.13 22.44 -7.41
C GLY A 83 7.86 21.60 -6.36
N PHE A 84 7.27 21.43 -5.18
CA PHE A 84 7.90 20.87 -3.96
C PHE A 84 8.25 19.36 -4.02
N GLY A 85 8.20 18.73 -5.20
CA GLY A 85 8.76 17.39 -5.43
C GLY A 85 8.06 16.23 -4.72
N GLY A 86 6.85 16.40 -4.19
CA GLY A 86 6.09 15.31 -3.54
C GLY A 86 6.45 15.06 -2.06
N GLY A 87 7.12 16.02 -1.41
CA GLY A 87 7.56 15.86 -0.01
C GLY A 87 6.41 15.68 1.00
N LEU A 88 5.22 16.23 0.73
CA LEU A 88 4.09 16.09 1.65
C LEU A 88 3.45 14.70 1.57
N ALA A 89 3.38 14.11 0.38
CA ALA A 89 2.98 12.70 0.24
C ALA A 89 3.94 11.75 0.97
N GLN A 90 5.25 11.98 0.85
CA GLN A 90 6.25 11.20 1.57
C GLN A 90 6.08 11.32 3.09
N TYR A 91 5.88 12.55 3.59
CA TYR A 91 5.66 12.79 5.01
C TYR A 91 4.35 12.14 5.50
N SER A 92 3.24 12.33 4.78
CA SER A 92 1.95 11.72 5.09
C SER A 92 2.06 10.21 5.21
N LEU A 93 2.76 9.56 4.29
CA LEU A 93 2.91 8.11 4.29
C LEU A 93 3.76 7.62 5.48
N ARG A 94 4.83 8.34 5.86
CA ARG A 94 5.64 8.02 7.06
C ARG A 94 4.89 8.14 8.39
N GLN A 95 3.76 8.84 8.42
CA GLN A 95 2.91 8.95 9.61
C GLN A 95 1.85 7.85 9.67
N ASP A 96 1.67 7.07 8.60
CA ASP A 96 0.70 5.98 8.58
C ASP A 96 1.24 4.83 9.44
N SER A 97 0.53 4.52 10.53
CA SER A 97 0.92 3.47 11.46
C SER A 97 0.74 2.05 10.90
N SER A 98 0.20 1.94 9.69
CA SER A 98 0.00 0.67 9.00
C SER A 98 1.29 0.13 8.38
N ILE A 99 2.31 0.97 8.18
CA ILE A 99 3.57 0.65 7.49
C ILE A 99 4.82 0.85 8.35
#